data_AF-A0A1W2DFT0-F1
#
_entry.id   AF-A0A1W2DFT0-F1
#
_cell.length_a   1.000
_cell.length_b   1.000
_cell.length_c   1.000
_cell.angle_alpha   90.00
_cell.angle_beta   90.00
_cell.angle_gamma   90.00
#
_symmetry.space_group_name_H-M   'P 1'
#
loop_
_entity.id
_entity.type
_entity.pdbx_description
1 polymer ?
#
loop_
_entity_poly.entity_id
_entity_poly.type
_entity_poly.pdbx_seq_one_letter_code
_entity_poly.pdbx_strand_id
1 'polypeptide(L)'
;MLSVVLNHDDVEAFGAAETVLLKRQGRRFYLSLALELDLRSVARGVTAREEELFNLRLSEQGQRVRVIAAVGEMFGTEHGSLASWSLIDHPDATGHLALSCAQSDSRWKTVAQIVRPGDGIGLRFIGNTQPHLLLSRGQVRDEVEFEIRRRTKTFTFLLGVTVGPPDIAQTVRHEA
;
A
#
# COMPACT_ATOMS: atom_id res chain seq x y z
N MET A 1 -0.36 -13.80 -16.46
CA MET A 1 -0.19 -13.09 -15.18
C MET A 1 -1.56 -12.66 -14.70
N LEU A 2 -2.02 -13.15 -13.55
CA LEU A 2 -3.34 -12.82 -12.98
C LEU A 2 -3.29 -11.40 -12.42
N SER A 3 -3.77 -10.40 -13.16
CA SER A 3 -4.05 -9.07 -12.60
C SER A 3 -5.40 -9.10 -11.91
N VAL A 4 -5.47 -8.67 -10.66
CA VAL A 4 -6.74 -8.37 -10.01
C VAL A 4 -7.29 -7.11 -10.66
N VAL A 5 -8.52 -7.21 -11.18
CA VAL A 5 -9.16 -6.15 -11.94
C VAL A 5 -10.11 -5.38 -11.02
N LEU A 6 -9.95 -4.06 -11.00
CA LEU A 6 -10.79 -3.16 -10.21
C LEU A 6 -12.21 -3.13 -10.74
N ASN A 7 -13.17 -3.25 -9.85
CA ASN A 7 -14.58 -2.98 -10.13
C ASN A 7 -14.94 -1.51 -9.86
N HIS A 8 -16.22 -1.16 -10.02
CA HIS A 8 -16.69 0.21 -9.80
C HIS A 8 -16.50 0.67 -8.36
N ASP A 9 -16.89 -0.18 -7.40
CA ASP A 9 -16.79 0.12 -5.97
C ASP A 9 -15.34 0.30 -5.52
N ASP A 10 -14.39 -0.46 -6.11
CA ASP A 10 -12.98 -0.28 -5.83
C ASP A 10 -12.53 1.13 -6.20
N VAL A 11 -12.88 1.60 -7.40
CA VAL A 11 -12.52 2.95 -7.87
C VAL A 11 -13.15 4.03 -7.00
N GLU A 12 -14.40 3.86 -6.60
CA GLU A 12 -15.08 4.81 -5.71
C GLU A 12 -14.41 4.83 -4.34
N ALA A 13 -14.09 3.67 -3.78
CA ALA A 13 -13.35 3.57 -2.52
C ALA A 13 -11.96 4.20 -2.61
N PHE A 14 -11.26 4.10 -3.74
CA PHE A 14 -9.97 4.77 -3.98
C PHE A 14 -10.07 6.29 -3.81
N GLY A 15 -11.15 6.89 -4.31
CA GLY A 15 -11.41 8.32 -4.19
C GLY A 15 -11.87 8.75 -2.79
N ALA A 16 -12.55 7.86 -2.06
CA ALA A 16 -13.06 8.12 -0.72
C ALA A 16 -12.05 7.84 0.40
N ALA A 17 -11.04 7.00 0.17
CA ALA A 17 -10.10 6.55 1.20
C ALA A 17 -9.37 7.72 1.88
N GLU A 18 -9.39 7.74 3.21
CA GLU A 18 -8.63 8.68 4.03
C GLU A 18 -7.23 8.14 4.32
N THR A 19 -7.11 6.82 4.44
CA THR A 19 -5.83 6.14 4.61
C THR A 19 -5.69 5.03 3.58
N VAL A 20 -4.48 4.91 3.03
CA VAL A 20 -4.15 3.94 2.00
C VAL A 20 -2.97 3.12 2.48
N LEU A 21 -3.14 1.81 2.49
CA LEU A 21 -2.18 0.85 3.00
C LEU A 21 -1.78 -0.10 1.88
N LEU A 22 -0.53 -0.04 1.44
CA LEU A 22 0.02 -0.98 0.48
C LEU A 22 0.73 -2.04 1.30
N LYS A 23 0.23 -3.28 1.31
CA LYS A 23 0.74 -4.33 2.18
C LYS A 23 1.13 -5.58 1.40
N ARG A 24 2.19 -6.22 1.84
CA ARG A 24 2.54 -7.60 1.50
C ARG A 24 2.38 -8.45 2.75
N GLN A 25 1.66 -9.56 2.62
CA GLN A 25 1.55 -10.59 3.64
C GLN A 25 1.80 -11.95 3.02
N GLY A 26 2.90 -12.60 3.43
CA GLY A 26 3.43 -13.79 2.75
C GLY A 26 3.66 -13.50 1.27
N ARG A 27 3.10 -14.32 0.38
CA ARG A 27 3.24 -14.20 -1.08
C ARG A 27 2.23 -13.27 -1.76
N ARG A 28 1.38 -12.58 -1.00
CA ARG A 28 0.28 -11.78 -1.56
C ARG A 28 0.46 -10.31 -1.26
N PHE A 29 0.16 -9.50 -2.27
CA PHE A 29 0.09 -8.05 -2.17
C PHE A 29 -1.35 -7.60 -2.11
N TYR A 30 -1.60 -6.55 -1.34
CA TYR A 30 -2.92 -5.97 -1.18
C TYR A 30 -2.80 -4.46 -1.08
N LEU A 31 -3.81 -3.79 -1.57
CA LEU A 31 -4.10 -2.40 -1.26
C LEU A 31 -5.29 -2.39 -0.29
N SER A 32 -5.08 -1.91 0.94
CA SER A 32 -6.16 -1.69 1.90
C SER A 32 -6.49 -0.20 1.93
N LEU A 33 -7.72 0.13 1.62
CA LEU A 33 -8.25 1.48 1.65
C LEU A 33 -9.06 1.62 2.93
N ALA A 34 -8.83 2.67 3.70
CA ALA A 34 -9.45 2.85 5.00
C ALA A 34 -10.10 4.22 5.13
N LEU A 35 -11.22 4.23 5.86
CA LEU A 35 -11.79 5.43 6.46
C LEU A 35 -11.39 5.43 7.93
N GLU A 36 -10.79 6.53 8.38
CA GLU A 36 -10.41 6.72 9.78
C GLU A 36 -11.55 7.40 10.51
N LEU A 37 -12.29 6.63 11.31
CA LEU A 37 -13.26 7.23 12.21
C LEU A 37 -12.46 7.74 13.42
N ASP A 38 -12.10 9.02 13.37
CA ASP A 38 -11.44 9.68 14.50
C ASP A 38 -12.30 9.47 15.76
N LEU A 39 -11.72 8.79 16.76
CA LEU A 39 -12.36 8.53 18.05
C LEU A 39 -12.78 9.83 18.76
N ARG A 40 -12.19 10.98 18.39
CA ARG A 40 -12.54 12.32 18.90
C ARG A 40 -13.64 13.02 18.10
N SER A 41 -13.92 12.56 16.89
CA SER A 41 -14.95 13.09 16.00
C SER A 41 -16.19 12.22 16.05
N VAL A 42 -16.92 12.27 17.17
CA VAL A 42 -18.21 11.58 17.36
C VAL A 42 -19.28 12.06 16.34
N ALA A 43 -18.99 13.08 15.53
CA ALA A 43 -19.95 13.72 14.63
C ALA A 43 -19.81 13.39 13.14
N ARG A 44 -18.75 12.71 12.68
CA ARG A 44 -18.64 12.34 11.26
C ARG A 44 -19.27 10.97 11.03
N GLY A 45 -20.59 10.98 10.83
CA GLY A 45 -21.31 9.78 10.40
C GLY A 45 -20.79 9.30 9.04
N VAL A 46 -20.65 7.98 8.90
CA VAL A 46 -20.37 7.34 7.61
C VAL A 46 -21.66 7.36 6.80
N THR A 47 -21.59 7.78 5.54
CA THR A 47 -22.74 7.69 4.64
C THR A 47 -23.09 6.22 4.36
N ALA A 48 -24.35 5.93 4.00
CA ALA A 48 -24.74 4.56 3.63
C ALA A 48 -23.85 4.00 2.50
N ARG A 49 -23.45 4.86 1.56
CA ARG A 49 -22.56 4.47 0.46
C ARG A 49 -21.16 4.10 0.94
N GLU A 50 -20.56 4.89 1.82
CA GLU A 50 -19.25 4.56 2.41
C GLU A 50 -19.32 3.27 3.25
N GLU A 51 -20.44 3.00 3.91
CA GLU A 51 -20.64 1.74 4.62
C GLU A 51 -20.65 0.52 3.69
N GLU A 52 -21.24 0.63 2.51
CA GLU A 52 -21.19 -0.41 1.48
C GLU A 52 -19.77 -0.60 0.91
N LEU A 53 -19.07 0.51 0.63
CA LEU A 53 -17.74 0.48 0.03
C LEU A 53 -16.69 -0.10 0.98
N PHE A 54 -16.75 0.28 2.26
CA PHE A 54 -15.81 -0.11 3.32
C PHE A 54 -16.48 -1.05 4.33
N ASN A 55 -16.81 -2.24 3.83
CA ASN A 55 -17.63 -3.22 4.54
C ASN A 55 -16.89 -4.01 5.65
N LEU A 56 -15.55 -3.97 5.70
CA LEU A 56 -14.79 -4.61 6.77
C LEU A 56 -14.58 -3.63 7.93
N ARG A 57 -15.08 -3.98 9.12
CA ARG A 57 -14.87 -3.18 10.33
C ARG A 57 -13.70 -3.76 11.14
N LEU A 58 -12.70 -2.93 11.42
CA LEU A 58 -11.62 -3.23 12.35
C LEU A 58 -11.96 -2.58 13.70
N SER A 59 -12.61 -3.38 14.55
CA SER A 59 -13.25 -2.93 15.80
C SER A 59 -12.30 -2.26 16.79
N GLU A 60 -11.03 -2.65 16.82
CA GLU A 60 -10.04 -2.14 17.77
C GLU A 60 -9.58 -0.71 17.44
N GLN A 61 -9.80 -0.25 16.20
CA GLN A 61 -9.28 1.02 15.70
C GLN A 61 -10.39 1.98 15.26
N GLY A 62 -11.65 1.56 15.34
CA GLY A 62 -12.77 2.30 14.74
C GLY A 62 -12.66 2.43 13.22
N GLN A 63 -11.79 1.66 12.57
CA GLN A 63 -11.55 1.80 11.14
C GLN A 63 -12.50 0.95 10.31
N ARG A 64 -12.87 1.49 9.15
CA ARG A 64 -13.56 0.73 8.10
C ARG A 64 -12.64 0.58 6.91
N VAL A 65 -12.55 -0.63 6.37
CA VAL A 65 -11.53 -0.99 5.40
C VAL A 65 -12.17 -1.70 4.21
N ARG A 66 -11.62 -1.43 3.03
CA ARG A 66 -11.79 -2.23 1.82
C ARG A 66 -10.44 -2.79 1.43
N VAL A 67 -10.35 -4.10 1.18
CA VAL A 67 -9.11 -4.75 0.78
C VAL A 67 -9.21 -5.19 -0.68
N ILE A 68 -8.32 -4.65 -1.50
CA ILE A 68 -8.19 -4.95 -2.91
C ILE A 68 -6.93 -5.79 -3.07
N ALA A 69 -7.05 -6.98 -3.65
CA ALA A 69 -5.89 -7.80 -3.96
C ALA A 69 -5.05 -7.12 -5.07
N ALA A 70 -3.74 -7.22 -4.98
CA ALA A 70 -2.82 -6.65 -5.95
C ALA A 70 -1.81 -7.70 -6.42
N VAL A 71 -1.22 -7.46 -7.58
CA VAL A 71 -0.02 -8.18 -7.99
C VAL A 71 1.17 -7.36 -7.55
N GLY A 72 2.23 -7.99 -7.11
CA GLY A 72 3.43 -7.22 -6.81
C GLY A 72 4.70 -8.00 -6.87
N GLU A 73 5.77 -7.24 -6.96
CA GLU A 73 7.14 -7.69 -6.95
C GLU A 73 7.90 -6.85 -5.93
N MET A 74 9.00 -7.40 -5.42
CA MET A 74 9.89 -6.64 -4.58
C MET A 74 11.31 -7.09 -4.83
N PHE A 75 12.16 -6.09 -4.99
CA PHE A 75 13.57 -6.23 -5.28
C PHE A 75 14.35 -5.32 -4.36
N GLY A 76 15.60 -5.69 -4.11
CA GLY A 76 16.58 -4.78 -3.54
C GLY A 76 17.99 -5.25 -3.80
N THR A 77 18.95 -4.52 -3.26
CA THR A 77 20.38 -4.87 -3.33
C THR A 77 20.88 -5.21 -1.94
N GLU A 78 21.59 -6.32 -1.80
CA GLU A 78 22.16 -6.72 -0.52
C GLU A 78 23.33 -5.81 -0.12
N HIS A 79 23.54 -5.61 1.18
CA HIS A 79 24.61 -4.75 1.66
C HIS A 79 26.00 -5.38 1.49
N GLY A 80 26.91 -4.63 0.87
CA GLY A 80 28.30 -5.06 0.67
C GLY A 80 28.49 -5.98 -0.54
N SER A 81 27.41 -6.33 -1.24
CA SER A 81 27.45 -6.99 -2.55
C SER A 81 26.69 -6.14 -3.58
N LEU A 82 26.99 -6.33 -4.87
CA LEU A 82 26.14 -5.82 -5.96
C LEU A 82 25.02 -6.82 -6.30
N ALA A 83 24.77 -7.82 -5.44
CA ALA A 83 23.81 -8.86 -5.70
C ALA A 83 22.38 -8.35 -5.44
N SER A 84 21.52 -8.52 -6.43
CA SER A 84 20.09 -8.26 -6.27
C SER A 84 19.45 -9.41 -5.49
N TRP A 85 18.58 -9.07 -4.54
CA TRP A 85 17.68 -10.02 -3.91
C TRP A 85 16.25 -9.77 -4.37
N SER A 86 15.42 -10.81 -4.31
CA SER A 86 13.99 -10.72 -4.57
C SER A 86 13.21 -11.32 -3.41
N LEU A 87 11.98 -10.88 -3.21
CA LEU A 87 11.12 -11.55 -2.23
C LEU A 87 10.56 -12.91 -2.71
N ILE A 88 10.95 -13.38 -3.90
CA ILE A 88 10.73 -14.80 -4.27
C ILE A 88 11.59 -15.68 -3.37
N ASP A 89 12.79 -15.22 -3.03
CA ASP A 89 13.76 -15.91 -2.18
C ASP A 89 13.34 -15.90 -0.70
N HIS A 90 12.42 -15.00 -0.32
CA HIS A 90 11.91 -14.82 1.04
C HIS A 90 10.37 -14.81 1.06
N PRO A 91 9.72 -15.98 0.91
CA PRO A 91 8.27 -16.07 0.73
C PRO A 91 7.45 -15.58 1.92
N ASP A 92 8.01 -15.62 3.13
CA ASP A 92 7.33 -15.27 4.38
C ASP A 92 7.52 -13.81 4.79
N ALA A 93 8.28 -13.04 3.99
CA ALA A 93 8.53 -11.65 4.30
C ALA A 93 7.26 -10.79 4.16
N THR A 94 6.97 -9.99 5.19
CA THR A 94 5.77 -9.13 5.26
C THR A 94 6.15 -7.65 5.38
N GLY A 95 5.52 -6.74 4.64
CA GLY A 95 5.80 -5.31 4.78
C GLY A 95 4.59 -4.46 4.44
N HIS A 96 4.54 -3.21 4.91
CA HIS A 96 3.49 -2.28 4.55
C HIS A 96 3.97 -0.84 4.40
N LEU A 97 3.27 -0.09 3.56
CA LEU A 97 3.36 1.35 3.43
C LEU A 97 2.00 1.94 3.79
N ALA A 98 1.97 2.93 4.67
CA ALA A 98 0.78 3.69 5.01
C ALA A 98 0.89 5.13 4.48
N LEU A 99 -0.14 5.59 3.78
CA LEU A 99 -0.38 7.00 3.49
C LEU A 99 -1.61 7.44 4.27
N SER A 100 -1.38 8.12 5.39
CA SER A 100 -2.42 8.83 6.13
C SER A 100 -2.79 10.12 5.39
N CYS A 101 -4.03 10.59 5.55
CA CYS A 101 -4.54 11.80 4.91
C CYS A 101 -4.47 11.76 3.37
N ALA A 102 -4.75 10.61 2.77
CA ALA A 102 -4.74 10.37 1.32
C ALA A 102 -5.66 11.34 0.56
N GLN A 103 -6.77 11.79 1.18
CA GLN A 103 -7.64 12.84 0.66
C GLN A 103 -7.01 14.25 0.64
N SER A 104 -5.81 14.44 1.18
CA SER A 104 -5.07 15.70 1.15
C SER A 104 -3.77 15.61 0.34
N ASP A 105 -3.26 14.39 0.10
CA ASP A 105 -2.08 14.18 -0.74
C ASP A 105 -2.43 14.33 -2.23
N SER A 106 -1.76 15.27 -2.90
CA SER A 106 -2.01 15.60 -4.32
C SER A 106 -1.61 14.49 -5.28
N ARG A 107 -0.60 13.68 -4.95
CA ARG A 107 -0.17 12.53 -5.76
C ARG A 107 -1.22 11.44 -5.67
N TRP A 108 -1.71 11.15 -4.47
CA TRP A 108 -2.77 10.15 -4.31
C TRP A 108 -4.07 10.57 -5.00
N LYS A 109 -4.49 11.83 -4.87
CA LYS A 109 -5.65 12.35 -5.63
C LYS A 109 -5.50 12.13 -7.13
N THR A 110 -4.30 12.38 -7.66
CA THR A 110 -4.00 12.15 -9.08
C THR A 110 -4.14 10.67 -9.44
N VAL A 111 -3.58 9.77 -8.62
CA VAL A 111 -3.74 8.31 -8.81
C VAL A 111 -5.22 7.93 -8.81
N ALA A 112 -5.98 8.32 -7.79
CA ALA A 112 -7.41 8.03 -7.66
C ALA A 112 -8.23 8.55 -8.85
N GLN A 113 -7.89 9.73 -9.38
CA GLN A 113 -8.54 10.29 -10.57
C GLN A 113 -8.20 9.57 -11.87
N ILE A 114 -7.09 8.82 -11.94
CA ILE A 114 -6.65 8.10 -13.13
C ILE A 114 -7.20 6.68 -13.15
N VAL A 115 -7.35 6.04 -11.99
CA VAL A 115 -7.90 4.69 -11.83
C VAL A 115 -9.30 4.58 -12.45
N ARG A 116 -9.57 3.49 -13.17
CA ARG A 116 -10.87 3.18 -13.80
C ARG A 116 -11.27 1.74 -13.55
N PRO A 117 -12.57 1.42 -13.59
CA PRO A 117 -13.02 0.03 -13.59
C PRO A 117 -12.39 -0.72 -14.76
N GLY A 118 -11.96 -1.95 -14.52
CA GLY A 118 -11.22 -2.74 -15.51
C GLY A 118 -9.70 -2.62 -15.42
N ASP A 119 -9.16 -1.69 -14.62
CA ASP A 119 -7.73 -1.56 -14.42
C ASP A 119 -7.18 -2.65 -13.50
N GLY A 120 -5.93 -3.07 -13.73
CA GLY A 120 -5.18 -3.90 -12.81
C GLY A 120 -4.25 -3.06 -11.93
N ILE A 121 -4.10 -3.45 -10.66
CA ILE A 121 -3.14 -2.82 -9.74
C ILE A 121 -1.89 -3.70 -9.58
N GLY A 122 -0.74 -3.07 -9.80
CA GLY A 122 0.59 -3.63 -9.57
C GLY A 122 1.34 -2.81 -8.51
N LEU A 123 2.10 -3.48 -7.65
CA LEU A 123 2.99 -2.85 -6.68
C LEU A 123 4.42 -3.35 -6.90
N ARG A 124 5.37 -2.45 -7.13
CA ARG A 124 6.80 -2.81 -7.17
C ARG A 124 7.55 -2.02 -6.11
N PHE A 125 8.07 -2.73 -5.12
CA PHE A 125 8.90 -2.14 -4.07
C PHE A 125 10.36 -2.22 -4.50
N ILE A 126 11.06 -1.09 -4.52
CA ILE A 126 12.44 -0.98 -4.94
C ILE A 126 13.26 -0.56 -3.72
N GLY A 127 13.90 -1.55 -3.09
CA GLY A 127 14.66 -1.40 -1.86
C GLY A 127 16.11 -1.02 -2.07
N ASN A 128 16.54 0.19 -1.67
CA ASN A 128 17.96 0.45 -1.39
C ASN A 128 18.28 0.12 0.07
N THR A 129 18.13 -1.16 0.42
CA THR A 129 18.16 -1.64 1.80
C THR A 129 19.60 -1.89 2.24
N GLN A 130 20.27 -0.86 2.76
CA GLN A 130 21.44 -1.08 3.60
C GLN A 130 20.96 -1.39 5.03
N PRO A 131 21.07 -2.64 5.53
CA PRO A 131 20.52 -3.03 6.83
C PRO A 131 21.11 -2.22 8.00
N HIS A 132 22.34 -1.73 7.88
CA HIS A 132 22.95 -0.87 8.89
C HIS A 132 22.32 0.53 8.95
N LEU A 133 21.68 1.02 7.88
CA LEU A 133 20.92 2.29 7.94
C LEU A 133 19.60 2.12 8.72
N LEU A 134 19.02 0.92 8.72
CA LEU A 134 17.85 0.60 9.55
C LEU A 134 18.19 0.54 11.05
N LEU A 135 19.42 0.11 11.38
CA LEU A 135 19.88 -0.08 12.76
C LEU A 135 20.52 1.18 13.38
N SER A 136 21.11 2.08 12.58
CA SER A 136 21.98 3.14 13.10
C SER A 136 21.39 4.56 13.11
N ARG A 137 20.38 4.86 12.26
CA ARG A 137 19.92 6.24 12.07
C ARG A 137 18.41 6.46 12.12
N GLY A 138 17.61 5.40 12.20
CA GLY A 138 16.17 5.49 12.03
C GLY A 138 15.80 5.88 10.60
N GLN A 139 14.72 5.30 10.09
CA GLN A 139 14.04 5.74 8.87
C GLN A 139 14.92 5.84 7.59
N VAL A 140 14.95 4.78 6.78
CA VAL A 140 15.53 4.80 5.42
C VAL A 140 14.47 5.28 4.43
N ARG A 141 14.79 6.23 3.56
CA ARG A 141 13.89 6.57 2.45
C ARG A 141 14.01 5.50 1.37
N ASP A 142 12.88 4.99 0.93
CA ASP A 142 12.81 3.97 -0.11
C ASP A 142 11.75 4.35 -1.15
N GLU A 143 11.58 3.56 -2.21
CA GLU A 143 10.65 3.89 -3.30
C GLU A 143 9.72 2.72 -3.63
N VAL A 144 8.44 3.06 -3.84
CA VAL A 144 7.42 2.11 -4.29
C VAL A 144 6.82 2.63 -5.58
N GLU A 145 6.90 1.82 -6.62
CA GLU A 145 6.18 2.02 -7.85
C GLU A 145 4.77 1.44 -7.74
N PHE A 146 3.78 2.32 -7.87
CA PHE A 146 2.39 1.94 -8.01
C PHE A 146 2.03 1.89 -9.50
N GLU A 147 1.67 0.72 -10.00
CA GLU A 147 1.34 0.48 -11.40
C GLU A 147 -0.18 0.35 -11.60
N ILE A 148 -0.73 1.11 -12.53
CA ILE A 148 -2.08 0.93 -13.07
C ILE A 148 -1.95 0.33 -14.47
N ARG A 149 -2.45 -0.89 -14.65
CA ARG A 149 -2.41 -1.61 -15.93
C ARG A 149 -3.77 -1.54 -16.59
N ARG A 150 -3.86 -0.86 -17.73
CA ARG A 150 -5.08 -0.70 -18.53
C ARG A 150 -4.85 -1.24 -19.93
N ARG A 151 -5.39 -2.42 -20.23
CA ARG A 151 -5.22 -3.09 -21.53
C ARG A 151 -3.73 -3.23 -21.85
N THR A 152 -3.21 -2.46 -22.82
CA THR A 152 -1.81 -2.44 -23.24
C THR A 152 -0.98 -1.31 -22.63
N LYS A 153 -1.60 -0.44 -21.83
CA LYS A 153 -0.93 0.71 -21.20
C LYS A 153 -0.65 0.44 -19.73
N THR A 154 0.52 0.85 -19.27
CA THR A 154 0.88 0.87 -17.84
C THR A 154 1.19 2.31 -17.45
N PHE A 155 0.56 2.77 -16.38
CA PHE A 155 0.87 4.03 -15.73
C PHE A 155 1.61 3.72 -14.44
N THR A 156 2.80 4.30 -14.27
CA THR A 156 3.64 4.06 -13.08
C THR A 156 3.76 5.35 -12.28
N PHE A 157 3.47 5.28 -10.99
CA PHE A 157 3.57 6.39 -10.06
C PHE A 157 4.61 6.04 -9.01
N LEU A 158 5.59 6.93 -8.82
CA LEU A 158 6.60 6.76 -7.79
C LEU A 158 6.09 7.34 -6.47
N LEU A 159 5.94 6.48 -5.47
CA LEU A 159 5.59 6.83 -4.10
C LEU A 159 6.87 6.76 -3.27
N GLY A 160 7.31 7.91 -2.77
CA GLY A 160 8.43 7.96 -1.83
C GLY A 160 7.98 7.44 -0.48
N VAL A 161 8.76 6.55 0.12
CA VAL A 161 8.44 5.93 1.40
C VAL A 161 9.54 6.16 2.42
N THR A 162 9.17 6.06 3.69
CA THR A 162 10.10 6.11 4.81
C THR A 162 9.98 4.79 5.57
N VAL A 163 11.11 4.11 5.76
CA VAL A 163 11.24 2.72 6.21
C VAL A 163 11.87 2.73 7.60
N GLY A 164 11.06 2.54 8.65
CA GLY A 164 11.50 2.68 10.04
C GLY A 164 11.33 1.41 10.89
N PRO A 165 11.68 1.49 12.20
CA PRO A 165 11.28 0.51 13.19
C PRO A 165 9.75 0.37 13.24
N PRO A 166 9.22 -0.73 13.80
CA PRO A 166 7.83 -1.17 13.66
C PRO A 166 6.75 -0.19 14.16
N ASP A 167 7.13 0.88 14.84
CA ASP A 167 6.17 1.79 15.45
C ASP A 167 5.88 3.02 14.58
N ILE A 168 6.59 3.20 13.44
CA ILE A 168 6.50 4.44 12.64
C ILE A 168 6.33 4.19 11.12
N ALA A 169 6.71 3.03 10.59
CA ALA A 169 6.33 2.53 9.25
C ALA A 169 6.81 1.07 9.11
N GLN A 170 5.92 0.07 9.08
CA GLN A 170 6.41 -1.31 9.21
C GLN A 170 6.90 -1.89 7.88
N THR A 171 8.19 -2.17 7.92
CA THR A 171 9.04 -2.75 6.88
C THR A 171 8.79 -4.26 6.72
N VAL A 172 9.23 -4.77 5.57
CA VAL A 172 9.52 -6.18 5.26
C VAL A 172 10.24 -6.87 6.43
N ARG A 173 9.54 -7.72 7.18
CA ARG A 173 10.11 -8.50 8.29
C ARG A 173 10.22 -9.96 7.88
N HIS A 174 11.41 -10.52 8.09
CA HIS A 174 11.67 -11.96 8.08
C HIS A 174 11.51 -12.47 9.52
N GLU A 175 10.55 -13.36 9.77
CA GLU A 175 10.53 -14.15 11.00
C GLU A 175 11.21 -15.49 10.72
N ALA A 176 12.18 -15.84 11.57
CA ALA A 176 12.88 -17.12 11.52
C ALA A 176 12.16 -18.16 12.39
#